data_AF-A0AAD5DG56-F1
#
_entry.id   AF-A0AAD5DG56-F1
#
_cell.length_a   1.000
_cell.length_b   1.000
_cell.length_c   1.000
_cell.angle_alpha   90.00
_cell.angle_beta   90.00
_cell.angle_gamma   90.00
#
_symmetry.space_group_name_H-M   'P 1'
#
loop_
_entity.id
_entity.type
_entity.pdbx_description
1 polymer ?
#
loop_
_entity_poly.entity_id
_entity_poly.type
_entity_poly.pdbx_seq_one_letter_code
_entity_poly.pdbx_strand_id
1 'polypeptide(L)' 'MMAWAEKEYGAALKVVKIEADANKATLEKYKVYGLPCFILFKDGQEVPESHSEGAMSKKALQDYLAKFGIKAAVTA' A
#
# COMPACT_ATOMS: atom_id res chain seq x y z
N MET A 1 1.90 -10.54 7.10
CA MET A 1 0.92 -9.57 7.63
C MET A 1 0.35 -8.80 6.45
N MET A 2 -0.96 -8.52 6.42
CA MET A 2 -1.76 -8.02 5.26
C MET A 2 -2.14 -9.01 4.14
N ALA A 3 -1.87 -10.31 4.27
CA ALA A 3 -2.34 -11.32 3.31
C ALA A 3 -3.88 -11.36 3.15
N TRP A 4 -4.62 -10.85 4.14
CA TRP A 4 -6.07 -10.68 4.04
C TRP A 4 -6.46 -9.69 2.93
N ALA A 5 -5.67 -8.63 2.71
CA ALA A 5 -5.99 -7.60 1.73
C ALA A 5 -5.80 -8.13 0.30
N GLU A 6 -4.71 -8.85 0.03
CA GLU A 6 -4.53 -9.52 -1.26
C GLU A 6 -5.66 -10.51 -1.55
N LYS A 7 -6.15 -11.23 -0.53
CA LYS A 7 -7.29 -12.15 -0.68
C LYS A 7 -8.61 -11.41 -0.95
N GLU A 8 -8.90 -10.33 -0.21
CA GLU A 8 -10.16 -9.59 -0.33
C GLU A 8 -10.25 -8.75 -1.60
N TYR A 9 -9.12 -8.24 -2.09
CA TYR A 9 -9.06 -7.39 -3.27
C TYR A 9 -8.65 -8.15 -4.54
N GLY A 10 -8.14 -9.38 -4.39
CA GLY A 10 -7.82 -10.28 -5.49
C GLY A 10 -6.89 -9.64 -6.52
N ALA A 11 -7.25 -9.74 -7.80
CA ALA A 11 -6.45 -9.20 -8.90
C ALA A 11 -6.33 -7.65 -8.88
N ALA A 12 -7.17 -6.93 -8.11
CA ALA A 12 -7.13 -5.48 -8.05
C ALA A 12 -6.01 -4.94 -7.14
N LEU A 13 -5.41 -5.78 -6.28
CA LEU A 13 -4.39 -5.35 -5.34
C LEU A 13 -3.32 -6.44 -5.14
N LYS A 14 -2.06 -6.05 -5.35
CA LYS A 14 -0.90 -6.83 -4.92
C LYS A 14 -0.22 -6.11 -3.77
N VAL A 15 0.13 -6.83 -2.71
CA VAL A 15 0.81 -6.25 -1.55
C VAL A 15 2.26 -6.72 -1.55
N VAL A 16 3.19 -5.76 -1.57
CA VAL A 16 4.63 -6.04 -1.52
C VAL A 16 5.20 -5.42 -0.26
N LYS A 17 5.95 -6.20 0.51
CA LYS A 17 6.67 -5.73 1.69
C LYS A 17 8.12 -5.46 1.31
N ILE A 18 8.65 -4.32 1.74
CA ILE A 18 10.05 -3.95 1.60
C ILE A 18 10.65 -3.81 3.01
N GLU A 19 11.77 -4.49 3.25
CA GLU A 19 12.52 -4.36 4.51
C GLU A 19 13.35 -3.07 4.48
N ALA A 20 13.12 -2.18 5.45
CA ALA A 20 13.74 -0.85 5.47
C ALA A 20 15.26 -0.90 5.56
N ASP A 21 15.80 -1.71 6.48
CA ASP A 21 17.24 -1.75 6.77
C ASP A 21 18.10 -2.15 5.56
N ALA A 22 17.57 -3.04 4.72
CA ALA A 22 18.24 -3.52 3.52
C ALA A 22 18.01 -2.63 2.29
N ASN A 23 17.07 -1.68 2.33
CA ASN A 23 16.60 -0.93 1.15
C ASN A 23 16.69 0.60 1.33
N LYS A 24 17.72 1.10 2.01
CA LYS A 24 17.89 2.52 2.34
C LYS A 24 17.77 3.46 1.12
N ALA A 25 18.41 3.12 0.00
CA ALA A 25 18.32 3.92 -1.23
C ALA A 25 16.89 4.02 -1.78
N THR A 26 16.08 2.97 -1.62
CA THR A 26 14.65 2.99 -1.99
C THR A 26 13.86 3.90 -1.07
N LEU A 27 14.12 3.85 0.25
CA LEU A 27 13.48 4.73 1.22
C LEU A 27 13.81 6.20 0.93
N GLU A 28 15.07 6.52 0.64
CA GLU A 28 15.50 7.88 0.26
C GLU A 28 14.84 8.34 -1.05
N LYS A 29 14.80 7.47 -2.07
CA LYS A 29 14.16 7.77 -3.37
C LYS A 29 12.69 8.14 -3.23
N TYR A 30 11.95 7.40 -2.41
CA TYR A 30 10.53 7.64 -2.17
C TYR A 30 10.25 8.52 -0.95
N LYS A 31 11.30 9.09 -0.33
CA LYS A 31 11.21 10.02 0.81
C LYS A 31 10.43 9.43 2.00
N VAL A 32 10.70 8.16 2.30
CA VAL A 32 10.13 7.46 3.47
C VAL A 32 10.96 7.83 4.70
N TYR A 33 10.35 8.53 5.65
CA TYR A 33 11.00 8.97 6.89
C TYR A 33 10.41 8.29 8.14
N GLY A 34 9.15 7.84 8.06
CA GLY A 34 8.43 7.16 9.13
C GLY A 34 8.02 5.74 8.75
N LEU A 35 8.11 4.80 9.70
CA LEU A 35 7.63 3.44 9.54
C LEU A 35 6.45 3.15 10.49
N PRO A 36 5.47 2.31 10.07
CA PRO A 36 5.33 1.75 8.72
C PRO A 36 4.91 2.82 7.69
N CYS A 37 5.26 2.59 6.42
CA CYS A 37 4.89 3.47 5.29
C CYS A 37 4.19 2.66 4.19
N PHE A 38 3.19 3.28 3.56
CA PHE A 38 2.40 2.71 2.47
C PHE A 38 2.46 3.65 1.26
N ILE A 39 2.73 3.09 0.08
CA ILE A 39 2.79 3.80 -1.20
C ILE A 39 2.10 2.91 -2.24
N LEU A 40 1.24 3.50 -3.07
CA LEU A 40 0.61 2.77 -4.16
C LEU A 40 1.39 2.95 -5.46
N PHE A 41 1.50 1.86 -6.20
CA PHE A 41 2.07 1.85 -7.54
C PHE A 41 1.02 1.36 -8.53
N LYS A 42 0.91 2.05 -9.67
CA LYS A 42 0.10 1.65 -10.81
C LYS A 42 0.94 1.76 -12.07
N ASP A 43 0.97 0.70 -12.87
CA ASP A 43 1.75 0.64 -14.12
C ASP A 43 3.23 1.00 -13.93
N GLY A 44 3.80 0.60 -12.78
CA GLY A 44 5.20 0.86 -12.40
C GLY A 44 5.48 2.28 -11.92
N GLN A 45 4.47 3.15 -11.82
CA GLN A 45 4.59 4.54 -11.36
C GLN A 45 3.90 4.73 -10.01
N GLU A 46 4.46 5.61 -9.18
CA GLU A 46 3.85 6.00 -7.92
C GLU A 46 2.53 6.74 -8.18
N VAL A 47 1.47 6.35 -7.45
CA VAL A 47 0.20 7.06 -7.51
C VAL A 47 0.33 8.37 -6.71
N PRO A 48 0.01 9.54 -7.30
CA PRO A 48 0.08 10.81 -6.60
C PRO A 48 -0.72 10.81 -5.30
N GLU A 49 -0.17 11.44 -4.25
CA GLU A 49 -0.77 11.51 -2.91
C GLU A 49 -0.99 10.18 -2.19
N SER A 50 -0.47 9.07 -2.72
CA SER A 50 -0.61 7.75 -2.08
C SER A 50 0.32 7.57 -0.88
N HIS A 51 1.37 8.38 -0.74
CA HIS A 51 2.30 8.27 0.37
C HIS A 51 1.60 8.45 1.72
N SER A 52 1.68 7.44 2.59
CA SER A 52 1.10 7.48 3.92
C SER A 52 2.02 6.82 4.94
N GLU A 53 2.38 7.58 5.98
CA GLU A 53 3.22 7.11 7.08
C GLU A 53 2.38 6.92 8.35
N GLY A 54 2.73 5.90 9.13
CA GLY A 54 2.07 5.55 10.37
C GLY A 54 1.22 4.28 10.26
N ALA A 55 0.91 3.71 11.42
CA ALA A 55 0.13 2.47 11.48
C ALA A 55 -1.31 2.70 11.02
N MET A 56 -1.79 1.87 10.09
CA MET A 56 -3.19 1.84 9.67
C MET A 56 -3.93 0.65 10.29
N SER A 57 -5.15 0.90 10.78
CA SER A 57 -6.10 -0.17 11.08
C SER A 57 -6.61 -0.81 9.77
N LYS A 58 -7.25 -1.98 9.86
CA LYS A 58 -7.91 -2.62 8.70
C LYS A 58 -8.88 -1.66 8.01
N LYS A 59 -9.73 -0.96 8.78
CA LYS A 59 -10.69 0.01 8.25
C LYS A 59 -9.99 1.19 7.57
N ALA A 60 -8.94 1.73 8.19
CA ALA A 60 -8.18 2.84 7.60
C ALA A 60 -7.54 2.44 6.26
N LEU A 61 -7.02 1.21 6.15
CA LEU A 61 -6.50 0.69 4.88
C LEU A 61 -7.60 0.57 3.82
N GLN A 62 -8.79 0.06 4.19
CA GLN A 62 -9.92 -0.04 3.28
C GLN A 62 -10.36 1.34 2.77
N ASP A 63 -10.47 2.33 3.67
CA ASP A 63 -10.83 3.71 3.33
C ASP A 63 -9.76 4.37 2.45
N TYR A 64 -8.47 4.13 2.74
CA TYR A 64 -7.34 4.57 1.94
C TYR A 64 -7.40 4.00 0.51
N LEU A 65 -7.57 2.68 0.37
CA LEU A 65 -7.68 2.02 -0.94
C LEU A 65 -8.90 2.54 -1.74
N ALA A 66 -10.02 2.77 -1.05
CA ALA A 66 -11.23 3.31 -1.67
C ALA A 66 -11.02 4.73 -2.22
N LYS A 67 -10.22 5.59 -1.55
CA LYS A 67 -9.85 6.93 -2.06
C LYS A 67 -9.19 6.86 -3.44
N PHE A 68 -8.43 5.79 -3.70
CA PHE A 68 -7.74 5.56 -4.98
C PHE A 68 -8.54 4.67 -5.95
N GLY A 69 -9.81 4.41 -5.67
CA GLY A 69 -10.70 3.64 -6.54
C GLY A 69 -10.45 2.13 -6.53
N ILE A 70 -9.63 1.62 -5.60
CA ILE A 70 -9.37 0.20 -5.43
C ILE A 70 -10.51 -0.39 -4.59
N LYS A 71 -11.31 -1.26 -5.20
CA LYS A 71 -12.47 -1.87 -4.56
C LYS A 71 -12.19 -3.34 -4.25
N ALA A 72 -12.74 -3.84 -3.15
CA ALA A 72 -12.69 -5.26 -2.83
C ALA A 72 -13.34 -6.06 -3.97
N ALA A 73 -12.87 -7.29 -4.18
CA ALA A 73 -13.50 -8.18 -5.14
C ALA A 73 -14.96 -8.41 -4.71
N VAL A 74 -15.91 -8.04 -5.56
CA VAL A 74 -17.31 -8.42 -5.36
C VAL A 74 -17.34 -9.94 -5.53
N THR A 75 -17.40 -10.65 -4.40
CA THR A 75 -17.64 -12.08 -4.43
C THR A 75 -19.14 -12.22 -4.62
N ALA A 76 -19.56 -12.41 -5.87
CA ALA A 76 -20.91 -12.87 -6.18
C ALA A 76 -21.07 -14.34 -5.76
#